data_AF-A0A4R1NFB0-F1
#
_entry.id   AF-A0A4R1NFB0-F1
#
_cell.length_a   1.000
_cell.length_b   1.000
_cell.length_c   1.000
_cell.angle_alpha   90.00
_cell.angle_beta   90.00
_cell.angle_gamma   90.00
#
_symmetry.space_group_name_H-M   'P 1'
#
loop_
_entity.id
_entity.type
_entity.pdbx_description
1 polymer ?
#
loop_
_entity_poly.entity_id
_entity_poly.type
_entity_poly.pdbx_seq_one_letter_code
_entity_poly.pdbx_strand_id
1 'polypeptide(L)'
;MGRLIDISWPSLGVTVVAELNDEKNPELCEEFWQHLPFKILQAHPVVSGASMYAWTPIVSSAPVHHRELITDCPVGRLRYSQSTGNKMSIQYGVGLEPLAQPVLGQVLQEYCHLLPDVGKAVWNNLFWQKDLLFVEVSAHDKAAHPGVPKAVNVTSDVAKTFLAEAERISLTEPEDLRDIRLGRVESTGTYGQYFTAWDFANGMLRDYIMYTMYPLLTLSNRLSLEDFSTTLNEFDVPYSSYLGVSGLYKLEEFAGLLRPAIAAAKSKEEVQELLRAFLKYGNRLCAWSYQYFPWYLGMFYNRQLGGQEFPGRWNPEKV
;
A
#
# COMPACT_ATOMS: atom_id res chain seq x y z
N MET A 1 -19.26 -19.23 -8.88
CA MET A 1 -17.90 -19.65 -8.50
C MET A 1 -16.96 -18.62 -9.06
N GLY A 2 -16.24 -17.95 -8.18
CA GLY A 2 -15.19 -17.02 -8.55
C GLY A 2 -13.90 -17.73 -8.93
N ARG A 3 -13.01 -16.97 -9.53
CA ARG A 3 -11.68 -17.44 -9.90
C ARG A 3 -10.82 -17.67 -8.66
N LEU A 4 -9.98 -18.71 -8.71
CA LEU A 4 -9.08 -19.07 -7.61
C LEU A 4 -7.69 -18.48 -7.79
N ILE A 5 -7.10 -17.98 -6.71
CA ILE A 5 -5.73 -17.46 -6.65
C ILE A 5 -4.91 -18.17 -5.58
N ASP A 6 -3.61 -18.33 -5.83
CA ASP A 6 -2.61 -18.70 -4.82
C ASP A 6 -2.05 -17.43 -4.18
N ILE A 7 -1.97 -17.42 -2.84
CA ILE A 7 -1.26 -16.39 -2.07
C ILE A 7 -0.17 -17.09 -1.28
N SER A 8 1.09 -16.81 -1.62
CA SER A 8 2.27 -17.52 -1.10
C SER A 8 3.21 -16.59 -0.36
N TRP A 9 3.76 -17.06 0.76
CA TRP A 9 4.87 -16.45 1.49
C TRP A 9 6.07 -17.40 1.44
N PRO A 10 6.92 -17.33 0.39
CA PRO A 10 7.96 -18.32 0.16
C PRO A 10 8.96 -18.46 1.31
N SER A 11 9.33 -17.35 1.96
CA SER A 11 10.25 -17.36 3.11
C SER A 11 9.67 -18.04 4.35
N LEU A 12 8.35 -18.23 4.41
CA LEU A 12 7.66 -18.96 5.47
C LEU A 12 7.26 -20.37 5.06
N GLY A 13 7.40 -20.74 3.78
CA GLY A 13 6.95 -22.04 3.25
C GLY A 13 5.43 -22.24 3.31
N VAL A 14 4.64 -21.16 3.29
CA VAL A 14 3.18 -21.20 3.38
C VAL A 14 2.53 -20.68 2.09
N THR A 15 1.54 -21.43 1.59
CA THR A 15 0.66 -21.01 0.49
C THR A 15 -0.78 -21.28 0.90
N VAL A 16 -1.68 -20.34 0.60
CA VAL A 16 -3.12 -20.50 0.76
C VAL A 16 -3.82 -20.26 -0.57
N VAL A 17 -4.98 -20.89 -0.75
CA VAL A 17 -5.84 -20.67 -1.92
C VAL A 17 -7.02 -19.80 -1.52
N ALA A 18 -7.39 -18.84 -2.35
CA ALA A 18 -8.53 -17.97 -2.14
C ALA A 18 -9.41 -17.86 -3.39
N GLU A 19 -10.72 -17.69 -3.17
CA GLU A 19 -11.71 -17.42 -4.21
C GLU A 19 -11.99 -15.91 -4.30
N LEU A 20 -11.88 -15.34 -5.50
CA LEU A 20 -12.25 -13.96 -5.77
C LEU A 20 -13.76 -13.78 -5.76
N ASN A 21 -14.24 -12.63 -5.29
CA ASN A 21 -15.66 -12.32 -5.20
C ASN A 21 -16.22 -11.74 -6.52
N ASP A 22 -16.06 -12.50 -7.60
CA ASP A 22 -16.43 -12.10 -8.96
C ASP A 22 -17.93 -11.77 -9.10
N GLU A 23 -18.79 -12.33 -8.24
CA GLU A 23 -20.23 -12.05 -8.27
C GLU A 23 -20.57 -10.66 -7.74
N LYS A 24 -19.95 -10.24 -6.63
CA LYS A 24 -20.33 -9.01 -5.93
C LYS A 24 -19.45 -7.80 -6.24
N ASN A 25 -18.22 -8.01 -6.70
CA ASN A 25 -17.31 -6.94 -7.13
C ASN A 25 -16.58 -7.34 -8.42
N PRO A 26 -17.29 -7.60 -9.53
CA PRO A 26 -16.70 -8.14 -10.76
C PRO A 26 -15.60 -7.26 -11.35
N GLU A 27 -15.77 -5.94 -11.39
CA GLU A 27 -14.82 -5.03 -12.01
C GLU A 27 -13.49 -4.96 -11.24
N LEU A 28 -13.58 -4.91 -9.91
CA LEU A 28 -12.40 -4.95 -9.04
C LEU A 28 -11.67 -6.29 -9.17
N CYS A 29 -12.41 -7.41 -9.17
CA CYS A 29 -11.81 -8.74 -9.29
C CYS A 29 -11.18 -8.95 -10.67
N GLU A 30 -11.80 -8.44 -11.74
CA GLU A 30 -11.24 -8.46 -13.08
C GLU A 30 -9.95 -7.65 -13.19
N GLU A 31 -9.94 -6.42 -12.67
CA GLU A 31 -8.73 -5.60 -12.66
C GLU A 31 -7.61 -6.27 -11.85
N PHE A 32 -7.93 -6.85 -10.69
CA PHE A 32 -6.98 -7.60 -9.88
C PHE A 32 -6.42 -8.82 -10.63
N TRP A 33 -7.29 -9.61 -11.27
CA TRP A 33 -6.93 -10.81 -12.01
C TRP A 33 -5.99 -10.51 -13.19
N GLN A 34 -6.27 -9.46 -13.96
CA GLN A 34 -5.44 -9.06 -15.12
C GLN A 34 -4.00 -8.69 -14.75
N HIS A 35 -3.74 -8.34 -13.48
CA HIS A 35 -2.41 -7.99 -13.00
C HIS A 35 -1.65 -9.17 -12.40
N LEU A 36 -2.25 -10.36 -12.33
CA LEU A 36 -1.56 -11.54 -11.85
C LEU A 36 -0.53 -12.03 -12.88
N PRO A 37 0.60 -12.60 -12.43
CA PRO A 37 1.06 -12.72 -11.07
C PRO A 37 1.83 -11.46 -10.63
N PHE A 38 1.94 -11.25 -9.33
CA PHE A 38 2.80 -10.20 -8.80
C PHE A 38 3.44 -10.60 -7.47
N LYS A 39 4.53 -9.91 -7.15
CA LYS A 39 5.28 -10.05 -5.90
C LYS A 39 5.37 -8.68 -5.22
N ILE A 40 5.00 -8.62 -3.95
CA ILE A 40 4.95 -7.36 -3.19
C ILE A 40 5.43 -7.56 -1.76
N LEU A 41 5.98 -6.50 -1.16
CA LEU A 41 6.43 -6.49 0.23
C LEU A 41 5.22 -6.63 1.17
N GLN A 42 5.26 -7.64 2.03
CA GLN A 42 4.22 -7.94 3.00
C GLN A 42 4.35 -7.04 4.23
N ALA A 43 3.25 -6.45 4.66
CA ALA A 43 3.18 -5.63 5.86
C ALA A 43 2.05 -6.06 6.81
N HIS A 44 2.03 -5.45 7.98
CA HIS A 44 1.01 -5.62 9.02
C HIS A 44 0.46 -4.24 9.44
N PRO A 45 -0.86 -4.04 9.58
CA PRO A 45 -1.39 -2.82 10.19
C PRO A 45 -0.92 -2.68 11.64
N VAL A 46 -0.44 -1.48 12.00
CA VAL A 46 -0.11 -1.11 13.38
C VAL A 46 -1.30 -0.52 14.15
N VAL A 47 -2.50 -0.52 13.54
CA VAL A 47 -3.72 0.09 14.10
C VAL A 47 -4.93 -0.86 14.02
N SER A 48 -5.18 -1.45 12.85
CA SER A 48 -6.46 -2.10 12.52
C SER A 48 -6.69 -3.51 13.09
N GLY A 49 -5.79 -4.04 13.93
CA GLY A 49 -5.90 -5.37 14.54
C GLY A 49 -5.25 -6.49 13.72
N ALA A 50 -5.78 -7.72 13.86
CA ALA A 50 -5.24 -8.95 13.27
C ALA A 50 -5.57 -9.08 11.76
N SER A 51 -4.93 -8.26 10.95
CA SER A 51 -4.96 -8.33 9.50
C SER A 51 -3.55 -8.31 8.96
N MET A 52 -3.33 -8.80 7.75
CA MET A 52 -2.11 -8.58 6.99
C MET A 52 -2.47 -7.75 5.76
N TYR A 53 -1.57 -6.93 5.24
CA TYR A 53 -1.81 -6.26 3.97
C TYR A 53 -0.53 -6.02 3.19
N ALA A 54 -0.66 -5.79 1.89
CA ALA A 54 0.44 -5.39 1.03
C ALA A 54 -0.07 -4.44 -0.06
N TRP A 55 0.72 -3.41 -0.39
CA TRP A 55 0.42 -2.50 -1.50
C TRP A 55 0.55 -3.28 -2.81
N THR A 56 -0.51 -3.34 -3.61
CA THR A 56 -0.53 -4.08 -4.89
C THR A 56 0.07 -3.22 -6.02
N PRO A 57 0.54 -3.82 -7.12
CA PRO A 57 1.06 -3.05 -8.26
C PRO A 57 -0.04 -2.31 -9.05
N ILE A 58 -1.26 -2.26 -8.53
CA ILE A 58 -2.48 -1.80 -9.19
C ILE A 58 -2.87 -0.46 -8.57
N VAL A 59 -3.33 0.50 -9.36
CA VAL A 59 -4.02 1.70 -8.87
C VAL A 59 -5.44 1.64 -9.41
N SER A 60 -6.28 0.87 -8.71
CA SER A 60 -7.66 0.60 -9.08
C SER A 60 -8.57 1.74 -8.63
N SER A 61 -9.51 2.07 -9.52
CA SER A 61 -10.69 2.86 -9.20
C SER A 61 -11.95 2.19 -9.76
N ALA A 62 -11.91 0.86 -9.93
CA ALA A 62 -13.04 0.07 -10.39
C ALA A 62 -14.27 0.31 -9.47
N PRO A 63 -15.50 0.28 -10.02
CA PRO A 63 -16.71 0.29 -9.21
C PRO A 63 -16.67 -0.78 -8.11
N VAL A 64 -17.23 -0.45 -6.94
CA VAL A 64 -17.37 -1.36 -5.81
C VAL A 64 -18.83 -1.41 -5.40
N HIS A 65 -19.40 -2.61 -5.42
CA HIS A 65 -20.81 -2.85 -5.12
C HIS A 65 -21.01 -3.57 -3.79
N HIS A 66 -19.97 -4.20 -3.24
CA HIS A 66 -20.02 -4.87 -1.93
C HIS A 66 -18.85 -4.52 -1.03
N ARG A 67 -19.18 -4.14 0.22
CA ARG A 67 -18.23 -3.79 1.28
C ARG A 67 -18.64 -4.47 2.58
N GLU A 68 -17.67 -4.73 3.44
CA GLU A 68 -17.89 -5.24 4.79
C GLU A 68 -17.09 -4.42 5.80
N LEU A 69 -17.64 -4.27 7.01
CA LEU A 69 -16.90 -3.69 8.13
C LEU A 69 -15.74 -4.61 8.50
N ILE A 70 -14.56 -4.04 8.71
CA ILE A 70 -13.36 -4.82 9.08
C ILE A 70 -13.58 -5.60 10.38
N THR A 71 -14.36 -5.05 11.32
CA THR A 71 -14.72 -5.68 12.60
C THR A 71 -15.57 -6.94 12.44
N ASP A 72 -16.31 -7.06 11.33
CA ASP A 72 -17.28 -8.14 11.10
C ASP A 72 -16.74 -9.19 10.13
N CYS A 73 -15.54 -8.95 9.57
CA CYS A 73 -14.93 -9.83 8.60
C CYS A 73 -14.45 -11.13 9.25
N PRO A 74 -14.77 -12.30 8.66
CA PRO A 74 -14.25 -13.57 9.15
C PRO A 74 -12.75 -13.72 8.84
N VAL A 75 -12.10 -14.66 9.53
CA VAL A 75 -10.74 -15.12 9.17
C VAL A 75 -10.72 -15.56 7.69
N GLY A 76 -9.65 -15.19 6.99
CA GLY A 76 -9.46 -15.45 5.56
C GLY A 76 -10.14 -14.43 4.64
N ARG A 77 -10.92 -13.49 5.17
CA ARG A 77 -11.55 -12.45 4.33
C ARG A 77 -10.50 -11.63 3.59
N LEU A 78 -10.57 -11.64 2.27
CA LEU A 78 -9.78 -10.76 1.41
C LEU A 78 -10.50 -9.44 1.21
N ARG A 79 -9.79 -8.35 1.46
CA ARG A 79 -10.28 -6.98 1.28
C ARG A 79 -9.33 -6.18 0.41
N TYR A 80 -9.83 -5.10 -0.17
CA TYR A 80 -9.02 -4.24 -1.02
C TYR A 80 -9.24 -2.76 -0.72
N SER A 81 -8.19 -2.03 -0.36
CA SER A 81 -8.28 -0.59 -0.06
C SER A 81 -7.95 0.24 -1.30
N GLN A 82 -8.95 0.60 -2.11
CA GLN A 82 -8.75 1.47 -3.30
C GLN A 82 -8.39 2.91 -2.95
N SER A 83 -8.90 3.42 -1.83
CA SER A 83 -8.81 4.85 -1.49
C SER A 83 -7.57 5.22 -0.68
N THR A 84 -6.86 4.24 -0.12
CA THR A 84 -5.67 4.48 0.71
C THR A 84 -4.57 3.48 0.37
N GLY A 85 -3.99 3.62 -0.81
CA GLY A 85 -2.76 2.90 -1.18
C GLY A 85 -2.93 1.62 -2.00
N ASN A 86 -4.13 1.28 -2.46
CA ASN A 86 -4.39 0.07 -3.27
C ASN A 86 -3.79 -1.19 -2.62
N LYS A 87 -4.24 -1.48 -1.41
CA LYS A 87 -3.70 -2.60 -0.61
C LYS A 87 -4.64 -3.79 -0.66
N MET A 88 -4.11 -4.97 -0.95
CA MET A 88 -4.80 -6.22 -0.65
C MET A 88 -4.58 -6.54 0.83
N SER A 89 -5.63 -6.94 1.54
CA SER A 89 -5.57 -7.31 2.95
C SER A 89 -6.21 -8.68 3.20
N ILE A 90 -5.70 -9.41 4.20
CA ILE A 90 -6.22 -10.71 4.64
C ILE A 90 -6.48 -10.63 6.14
N GLN A 91 -7.72 -10.86 6.56
CA GLN A 91 -8.06 -10.96 7.98
C GLN A 91 -7.57 -12.30 8.54
N TYR A 92 -6.90 -12.30 9.69
CA TYR A 92 -6.44 -13.55 10.33
C TYR A 92 -6.82 -13.68 11.82
N GLY A 93 -7.47 -12.66 12.39
CA GLY A 93 -8.03 -12.67 13.75
C GLY A 93 -9.11 -11.61 13.90
N VAL A 94 -9.14 -10.88 15.02
CA VAL A 94 -10.12 -9.80 15.26
C VAL A 94 -9.66 -8.48 14.63
N GLY A 95 -10.59 -7.78 13.95
CA GLY A 95 -10.38 -6.45 13.40
C GLY A 95 -10.82 -5.37 14.40
N LEU A 96 -10.08 -4.25 14.47
CA LEU A 96 -10.36 -3.17 15.42
C LEU A 96 -10.88 -1.88 14.77
N GLU A 97 -10.73 -1.76 13.45
CA GLU A 97 -11.08 -0.55 12.71
C GLU A 97 -12.53 -0.63 12.20
N PRO A 98 -13.44 0.30 12.55
CA PRO A 98 -14.85 0.21 12.16
C PRO A 98 -15.11 0.77 10.74
N LEU A 99 -14.15 0.61 9.82
CA LEU A 99 -14.30 1.06 8.43
C LEU A 99 -14.80 -0.06 7.52
N ALA A 100 -15.64 0.30 6.55
CA ALA A 100 -16.12 -0.60 5.52
C ALA A 100 -15.16 -0.63 4.32
N GLN A 101 -14.68 -1.83 3.97
CA GLN A 101 -13.76 -2.04 2.84
C GLN A 101 -14.39 -2.92 1.74
N PRO A 102 -14.04 -2.67 0.46
CA PRO A 102 -14.35 -3.57 -0.64
C PRO A 102 -13.91 -5.00 -0.35
N VAL A 103 -14.81 -5.96 -0.57
CA VAL A 103 -14.48 -7.39 -0.46
C VAL A 103 -13.88 -7.86 -1.77
N LEU A 104 -12.65 -8.36 -1.72
CA LEU A 104 -11.97 -8.95 -2.88
C LEU A 104 -12.26 -10.44 -3.02
N GLY A 105 -12.50 -11.14 -1.92
CA GLY A 105 -12.59 -12.60 -1.93
C GLY A 105 -12.50 -13.21 -0.54
N GLN A 106 -12.25 -14.52 -0.49
CA GLN A 106 -12.16 -15.29 0.75
C GLN A 106 -11.15 -16.43 0.57
N VAL A 107 -10.20 -16.55 1.50
CA VAL A 107 -9.33 -17.73 1.62
C VAL A 107 -10.22 -18.95 1.88
N LEU A 108 -9.98 -20.03 1.15
CA LEU A 108 -10.73 -21.28 1.30
C LEU A 108 -10.57 -21.82 2.73
N GLN A 109 -11.66 -22.38 3.25
CA GLN A 109 -11.78 -22.71 4.67
C GLN A 109 -10.68 -23.66 5.14
N GLU A 110 -10.27 -24.62 4.31
CA GLU A 110 -9.19 -25.55 4.67
C GLU A 110 -7.82 -24.88 4.87
N TYR A 111 -7.60 -23.66 4.38
CA TYR A 111 -6.32 -22.94 4.55
C TYR A 111 -6.38 -21.87 5.66
N CYS A 112 -7.56 -21.50 6.15
CA CYS A 112 -7.72 -20.43 7.15
C CYS A 112 -6.91 -20.66 8.44
N HIS A 113 -6.69 -21.92 8.83
CA HIS A 113 -5.93 -22.29 10.03
C HIS A 113 -4.44 -21.91 9.95
N LEU A 114 -3.90 -21.66 8.75
CA LEU A 114 -2.49 -21.27 8.54
C LEU A 114 -2.26 -19.78 8.79
N LEU A 115 -3.30 -18.95 8.67
CA LEU A 115 -3.18 -17.49 8.66
C LEU A 115 -2.69 -16.88 9.99
N PRO A 116 -3.05 -17.39 11.18
CA PRO A 116 -2.55 -16.83 12.44
C PRO A 116 -1.03 -16.88 12.59
N ASP A 117 -0.40 -17.98 12.17
CA ASP A 117 1.05 -18.13 12.25
C ASP A 117 1.77 -17.23 11.24
N VAL A 118 1.22 -17.09 10.03
CA VAL A 118 1.71 -16.12 9.04
C VAL A 118 1.57 -14.70 9.59
N GLY A 119 0.39 -14.33 10.13
CA GLY A 119 0.13 -13.01 10.70
C GLY A 119 1.11 -12.63 11.81
N LYS A 120 1.36 -13.57 12.73
CA LYS A 120 2.37 -13.42 13.79
C LYS A 120 3.78 -13.23 13.23
N ALA A 121 4.18 -14.01 12.23
CA ALA A 121 5.49 -13.87 11.61
C ALA A 121 5.65 -12.50 10.93
N VAL A 122 4.62 -12.04 10.21
CA VAL A 122 4.60 -10.72 9.58
C VAL A 122 4.64 -9.60 10.62
N TRP A 123 3.90 -9.72 11.72
CA TRP A 123 3.94 -8.75 12.83
C TRP A 123 5.34 -8.65 13.44
N ASN A 124 5.94 -9.80 13.81
CA ASN A 124 7.28 -9.82 14.40
C ASN A 124 8.32 -9.23 13.45
N ASN A 125 8.19 -9.50 12.16
CA ASN A 125 9.05 -8.94 11.15
C ASN A 125 8.92 -7.42 11.05
N LEU A 126 7.69 -6.92 10.87
CA LEU A 126 7.43 -5.48 10.77
C LEU A 126 7.81 -4.75 12.06
N PHE A 127 7.52 -5.32 13.23
CA PHE A 127 7.75 -4.65 14.50
C PHE A 127 9.24 -4.59 14.84
N TRP A 128 9.97 -5.70 14.64
CA TRP A 128 11.33 -5.86 15.16
C TRP A 128 12.37 -6.29 14.13
N GLN A 129 12.17 -7.40 13.40
CA GLN A 129 13.27 -8.05 12.64
C GLN A 129 13.69 -7.27 11.39
N LYS A 130 12.73 -6.62 10.72
CA LYS A 130 12.93 -5.81 9.51
C LYS A 130 13.51 -6.58 8.32
N ASP A 131 13.37 -7.90 8.28
CA ASP A 131 13.68 -8.72 7.11
C ASP A 131 12.71 -8.41 5.96
N LEU A 132 13.12 -8.72 4.73
CA LEU A 132 12.25 -8.56 3.56
C LEU A 132 11.36 -9.79 3.42
N LEU A 133 10.10 -9.66 3.84
CA LEU A 133 9.09 -10.69 3.69
C LEU A 133 8.19 -10.34 2.50
N PHE A 134 8.24 -11.15 1.45
CA PHE A 134 7.43 -10.95 0.25
C PHE A 134 6.23 -11.90 0.22
N VAL A 135 5.13 -11.39 -0.32
CA VAL A 135 3.97 -12.19 -0.72
C VAL A 135 3.87 -12.24 -2.24
N GLU A 136 3.64 -13.42 -2.76
CA GLU A 136 3.49 -13.71 -4.19
C GLU A 136 2.04 -14.15 -4.45
N VAL A 137 1.39 -13.48 -5.39
CA VAL A 137 -0.01 -13.77 -5.76
C VAL A 137 -0.07 -14.17 -7.21
N SER A 138 -0.76 -15.28 -7.51
CA SER A 138 -0.89 -15.78 -8.88
C SER A 138 -2.22 -16.51 -9.07
N ALA A 139 -2.65 -16.73 -10.31
CA ALA A 139 -3.84 -17.55 -10.58
C ALA A 139 -3.60 -19.00 -10.14
N HIS A 140 -4.57 -19.65 -9.48
CA HIS A 140 -4.42 -21.03 -9.03
C HIS A 140 -4.30 -22.00 -10.22
N ASP A 141 -5.21 -21.87 -11.20
CA ASP A 141 -5.12 -22.59 -12.48
C ASP A 141 -4.26 -21.79 -13.48
N LYS A 142 -3.01 -22.24 -13.68
CA LYS A 142 -2.08 -21.62 -14.63
C LYS A 142 -2.50 -21.81 -16.09
N ALA A 143 -3.35 -22.79 -16.40
CA ALA A 143 -3.88 -22.95 -17.75
C ALA A 143 -4.94 -21.88 -18.05
N ALA A 144 -5.75 -21.49 -17.05
CA ALA A 144 -6.73 -20.42 -17.16
C ALA A 144 -6.10 -19.01 -17.20
N HIS A 145 -4.92 -18.83 -16.61
CA HIS A 145 -4.15 -17.59 -16.71
C HIS A 145 -2.64 -17.89 -16.74
N PRO A 146 -1.94 -17.67 -17.87
CA PRO A 146 -0.58 -18.18 -18.12
C PRO A 146 0.51 -17.54 -17.26
N GLY A 147 0.14 -16.62 -16.37
CA GLY A 147 1.07 -16.01 -15.45
C GLY A 147 1.79 -14.77 -16.02
N VAL A 148 1.17 -14.03 -16.94
CA VAL A 148 1.73 -12.79 -17.49
C VAL A 148 0.77 -11.64 -17.19
N PRO A 149 1.19 -10.60 -16.44
CA PRO A 149 0.35 -9.44 -16.18
C PRO A 149 0.07 -8.70 -17.48
N LYS A 150 -1.16 -8.23 -17.64
CA LYS A 150 -1.53 -7.37 -18.76
C LYS A 150 -0.75 -6.06 -18.68
N ALA A 151 -0.07 -5.70 -19.77
CA ALA A 151 0.69 -4.45 -19.84
C ALA A 151 -0.25 -3.24 -19.75
N VAL A 152 0.15 -2.25 -18.95
CA VAL A 152 -0.51 -0.94 -18.91
C VAL A 152 0.07 -0.12 -20.05
N ASN A 153 -0.78 0.24 -21.02
CA ASN A 153 -0.39 1.15 -22.09
C ASN A 153 -0.35 2.57 -21.52
N VAL A 154 0.85 3.14 -21.43
CA VAL A 154 1.06 4.54 -21.05
C VAL A 154 1.69 5.32 -22.19
N THR A 155 1.21 6.54 -22.40
CA THR A 155 1.62 7.40 -23.51
C THR A 155 2.65 8.43 -23.08
N SER A 156 2.50 9.01 -21.89
CA SER A 156 3.37 10.04 -21.32
C SER A 156 4.74 9.49 -20.91
N ASP A 157 5.81 10.16 -21.33
CA ASP A 157 7.18 9.83 -20.91
C ASP A 157 7.42 10.13 -19.41
N VAL A 158 6.70 11.10 -18.85
CA VAL A 158 6.71 11.36 -17.40
C VAL A 158 6.05 10.20 -16.66
N ALA A 159 4.91 9.69 -17.13
CA ALA A 159 4.27 8.51 -16.56
C ALA A 159 5.17 7.27 -16.65
N LYS A 160 5.84 7.05 -17.80
CA LYS A 160 6.82 5.96 -17.96
C LYS A 160 7.97 6.07 -16.97
N THR A 161 8.48 7.27 -16.73
CA THR A 161 9.53 7.51 -15.72
C THR A 161 9.07 7.08 -14.32
N PHE A 162 7.87 7.48 -13.90
CA PHE A 162 7.32 7.09 -12.59
C PHE A 162 7.13 5.57 -12.49
N LEU A 163 6.61 4.94 -13.54
CA LEU A 163 6.40 3.49 -13.55
C LEU A 163 7.71 2.70 -13.55
N ALA A 164 8.73 3.17 -14.26
CA ALA A 164 10.05 2.55 -14.27
C ALA A 164 10.71 2.61 -12.88
N GLU A 165 10.61 3.75 -12.20
CA GLU A 165 11.11 3.86 -10.84
C GLU A 165 10.28 3.00 -9.87
N ALA A 166 8.96 3.02 -9.97
CA ALA A 166 8.08 2.16 -9.16
C ALA A 166 8.46 0.68 -9.29
N GLU A 167 8.78 0.23 -10.51
CA GLU A 167 9.25 -1.14 -10.76
C GLU A 167 10.62 -1.40 -10.16
N ARG A 168 11.58 -0.48 -10.34
CA ARG A 168 12.92 -0.59 -9.75
C ARG A 168 12.87 -0.76 -8.23
N ILE A 169 11.99 0.01 -7.58
CA ILE A 169 11.81 -0.04 -6.13
C ILE A 169 10.74 -1.03 -5.68
N SER A 170 10.23 -1.91 -6.55
CA SER A 170 9.27 -2.94 -6.14
C SER A 170 9.88 -3.92 -5.13
N LEU A 171 11.16 -4.27 -5.32
CA LEU A 171 11.88 -5.28 -4.52
C LEU A 171 13.16 -4.75 -3.88
N THR A 172 13.55 -3.51 -4.17
CA THR A 172 14.76 -2.87 -3.66
C THR A 172 14.41 -1.61 -2.88
N GLU A 173 15.00 -1.45 -1.70
CA GLU A 173 14.81 -0.26 -0.88
C GLU A 173 15.30 1.01 -1.63
N PRO A 174 14.48 2.07 -1.72
CA PRO A 174 14.88 3.37 -2.26
C PRO A 174 15.98 4.01 -1.43
N GLU A 175 16.92 4.66 -2.11
CA GLU A 175 18.09 5.28 -1.51
C GLU A 175 17.71 6.36 -0.48
N ASP A 176 16.81 7.27 -0.84
CA ASP A 176 16.31 8.34 0.04
C ASP A 176 15.77 7.79 1.38
N LEU A 177 14.92 6.76 1.33
CA LEU A 177 14.35 6.15 2.54
C LEU A 177 15.40 5.43 3.38
N ARG A 178 16.37 4.78 2.73
CA ARG A 178 17.51 4.15 3.40
C ARG A 178 18.35 5.19 4.15
N ASP A 179 18.65 6.31 3.50
CA ASP A 179 19.46 7.37 4.10
C ASP A 179 18.71 8.05 5.25
N ILE A 180 17.40 8.28 5.12
CA ILE A 180 16.55 8.78 6.21
C ILE A 180 16.63 7.87 7.44
N ARG A 181 16.39 6.57 7.29
CA ARG A 181 16.37 5.66 8.46
C ARG A 181 17.76 5.44 9.08
N LEU A 182 18.83 5.67 8.31
CA LEU A 182 20.22 5.59 8.79
C LEU A 182 20.73 6.92 9.34
N GLY A 183 19.89 7.96 9.39
CA GLY A 183 20.25 9.28 9.90
C GLY A 183 21.22 10.06 9.01
N ARG A 184 21.28 9.72 7.72
CA ARG A 184 22.10 10.40 6.71
C ARG A 184 21.31 11.53 6.03
N VAL A 185 20.61 12.32 6.84
CA VAL A 185 19.84 13.48 6.39
C VAL A 185 20.60 14.72 6.83
N GLU A 186 20.97 15.57 5.88
CA GLU A 186 21.84 16.72 6.16
C GLU A 186 21.07 17.90 6.77
N SER A 187 19.80 18.06 6.40
CA SER A 187 19.09 19.34 6.53
C SER A 187 18.03 19.38 7.63
N THR A 188 17.76 18.28 8.33
CA THR A 188 16.65 18.19 9.30
C THR A 188 17.00 17.38 10.54
N GLY A 189 16.45 17.80 11.69
CA GLY A 189 16.71 17.15 12.97
C GLY A 189 17.15 18.10 14.08
N THR A 190 16.19 18.75 14.75
CA THR A 190 16.49 19.70 15.83
C THR A 190 17.26 19.02 16.96
N TYR A 191 18.29 19.69 17.47
CA TYR A 191 19.20 19.18 18.51
C TYR A 191 20.04 17.95 18.10
N GLY A 192 20.33 17.79 16.80
CA GLY A 192 21.30 16.81 16.33
C GLY A 192 20.81 15.35 16.33
N GLN A 193 19.49 15.14 16.28
CA GLN A 193 18.86 13.82 16.14
C GLN A 193 18.03 13.76 14.85
N TYR A 194 17.85 12.58 14.27
CA TYR A 194 17.12 12.39 13.01
C TYR A 194 15.76 11.70 13.18
N PHE A 195 15.40 11.28 14.40
CA PHE A 195 14.14 10.57 14.67
C PHE A 195 12.93 11.41 14.24
N THR A 196 12.91 12.70 14.58
CA THR A 196 11.79 13.56 14.17
C THR A 196 11.73 13.74 12.66
N ALA A 197 12.88 13.85 11.96
CA ALA A 197 12.88 13.90 10.50
C ALA A 197 12.28 12.61 9.90
N TRP A 198 12.64 11.46 10.46
CA TRP A 198 12.10 10.16 10.04
C TRP A 198 10.59 10.01 10.34
N ASP A 199 10.15 10.45 11.52
CA ASP A 199 8.72 10.49 11.90
C ASP A 199 7.89 11.36 10.96
N PHE A 200 8.34 12.58 10.70
CA PHE A 200 7.67 13.48 9.76
C PHE A 200 7.68 12.92 8.34
N ALA A 201 8.81 12.39 7.85
CA ALA A 201 8.87 11.76 6.54
C ALA A 201 7.86 10.61 6.41
N ASN A 202 7.79 9.72 7.40
CA ASN A 202 6.86 8.58 7.38
C ASN A 202 5.39 9.02 7.45
N GLY A 203 5.07 9.95 8.35
CA GLY A 203 3.71 10.47 8.52
C GLY A 203 3.22 11.25 7.29
N MET A 204 3.99 12.23 6.85
CA MET A 204 3.62 13.10 5.73
C MET A 204 3.62 12.36 4.39
N LEU A 205 4.53 11.39 4.17
CA LEU A 205 4.50 10.57 2.96
C LEU A 205 3.19 9.79 2.87
N ARG A 206 2.76 9.19 4.00
CA ARG A 206 1.48 8.48 4.06
C ARG A 206 0.32 9.42 3.77
N ASP A 207 0.28 10.59 4.40
CA ASP A 207 -0.83 11.53 4.23
C ASP A 207 -0.87 12.14 2.83
N TYR A 208 0.28 12.45 2.25
CA TYR A 208 0.40 12.95 0.88
C TYR A 208 -0.09 11.91 -0.13
N ILE A 209 0.54 10.73 -0.16
CA ILE A 209 0.23 9.72 -1.18
C ILE A 209 -1.15 9.10 -0.94
N MET A 210 -1.47 8.68 0.30
CA MET A 210 -2.65 7.87 0.56
C MET A 210 -3.91 8.69 0.83
N TYR A 211 -3.78 9.91 1.36
CA TYR A 211 -4.94 10.72 1.78
C TYR A 211 -5.10 12.03 1.00
N THR A 212 -4.10 12.45 0.22
CA THR A 212 -4.18 13.67 -0.61
C THR A 212 -4.26 13.32 -2.10
N MET A 213 -3.34 12.50 -2.60
CA MET A 213 -3.29 12.16 -4.04
C MET A 213 -4.45 11.28 -4.52
N TYR A 214 -5.02 10.41 -3.67
CA TYR A 214 -6.20 9.61 -4.04
C TYR A 214 -7.49 10.44 -4.20
N PRO A 215 -7.82 11.36 -3.26
CA PRO A 215 -8.88 12.33 -3.50
C PRO A 215 -8.65 13.18 -4.75
N LEU A 216 -7.42 13.64 -5.01
CA LEU A 216 -7.09 14.37 -6.24
C LEU A 216 -7.31 13.53 -7.50
N LEU A 217 -6.93 12.25 -7.48
CA LEU A 217 -7.28 11.31 -8.57
C LEU A 217 -8.79 11.26 -8.81
N THR A 218 -9.60 11.26 -7.75
CA THR A 218 -11.07 11.29 -7.89
C THR A 218 -11.57 12.64 -8.43
N LEU A 219 -11.00 13.75 -7.95
CA LEU A 219 -11.40 15.11 -8.34
C LEU A 219 -11.02 15.45 -9.78
N SER A 220 -9.94 14.89 -10.32
CA SER A 220 -9.53 15.15 -11.71
C SER A 220 -10.59 14.72 -12.75
N ASN A 221 -11.48 13.79 -12.41
CA ASN A 221 -12.61 13.45 -13.28
C ASN A 221 -13.75 14.49 -13.21
N ARG A 222 -13.80 15.31 -12.17
CA ARG A 222 -14.88 16.26 -11.89
C ARG A 222 -14.53 17.69 -12.27
N LEU A 223 -13.30 18.11 -12.00
CA LEU A 223 -12.82 19.47 -12.28
C LEU A 223 -12.48 19.66 -13.76
N SER A 224 -12.38 20.92 -14.19
CA SER A 224 -11.74 21.27 -15.47
C SER A 224 -10.24 21.01 -15.37
N LEU A 225 -9.53 20.93 -16.51
CA LEU A 225 -8.08 20.70 -16.51
C LEU A 225 -7.32 21.85 -15.82
N GLU A 226 -7.75 23.09 -16.06
CA GLU A 226 -7.15 24.29 -15.47
C GLU A 226 -7.40 24.35 -13.95
N ASP A 227 -8.64 24.14 -13.52
CA ASP A 227 -8.98 24.10 -12.09
C ASP A 227 -8.24 22.96 -11.39
N PHE A 228 -8.14 21.79 -12.03
CA PHE A 228 -7.42 20.66 -11.47
C PHE A 228 -5.93 20.94 -11.33
N SER A 229 -5.30 21.54 -12.34
CA SER A 229 -3.88 21.93 -12.27
C SER A 229 -3.62 22.91 -11.13
N THR A 230 -4.48 23.90 -10.95
CA THR A 230 -4.38 24.86 -9.84
C THR A 230 -4.57 24.14 -8.50
N THR A 231 -5.60 23.32 -8.38
CA THR A 231 -5.89 22.53 -7.18
C THR A 231 -4.72 21.61 -6.80
N LEU A 232 -4.15 20.91 -7.78
CA LEU A 232 -3.01 20.02 -7.56
C LEU A 232 -1.85 20.78 -6.91
N ASN A 233 -1.49 21.96 -7.43
CA ASN A 233 -0.36 22.73 -6.91
C ASN A 233 -0.54 23.15 -5.45
N GLU A 234 -1.75 23.58 -5.06
CA GLU A 234 -2.07 24.00 -3.68
C GLU A 234 -1.87 22.86 -2.67
N PHE A 235 -2.18 21.63 -3.06
CA PHE A 235 -1.98 20.47 -2.18
C PHE A 235 -0.57 19.87 -2.29
N ASP A 236 -0.03 19.76 -3.50
CA ASP A 236 1.21 19.05 -3.77
C ASP A 236 2.46 19.79 -3.27
N VAL A 237 2.56 21.10 -3.51
CA VAL A 237 3.79 21.87 -3.22
C VAL A 237 4.14 21.83 -1.73
N PRO A 238 3.21 22.04 -0.78
CA PRO A 238 3.52 21.94 0.65
C PRO A 238 4.05 20.56 1.07
N TYR A 239 3.48 19.47 0.53
CA TYR A 239 3.94 18.12 0.85
C TYR A 239 5.27 17.79 0.20
N SER A 240 5.38 17.94 -1.11
CA SER A 240 6.57 17.54 -1.87
C SER A 240 7.82 18.30 -1.43
N SER A 241 7.72 19.61 -1.23
CA SER A 241 8.85 20.44 -0.78
C SER A 241 9.30 20.07 0.64
N TYR A 242 8.36 19.85 1.56
CA TYR A 242 8.71 19.49 2.94
C TYR A 242 9.29 18.08 3.05
N LEU A 243 8.75 17.15 2.26
CA LEU A 243 9.30 15.79 2.16
C LEU A 243 10.70 15.80 1.54
N GLY A 244 10.98 16.67 0.55
CA GLY A 244 12.31 16.93 0.03
C GLY A 244 13.29 17.42 1.10
N VAL A 245 12.86 18.40 1.91
CA VAL A 245 13.63 18.87 3.09
C VAL A 245 13.89 17.73 4.09
N SER A 246 12.96 16.78 4.22
CA SER A 246 13.07 15.61 5.08
C SER A 246 13.90 14.46 4.48
N GLY A 247 14.45 14.62 3.26
CA GLY A 247 15.36 13.68 2.60
C GLY A 247 14.76 12.90 1.43
N LEU A 248 13.49 13.11 1.05
CA LEU A 248 12.85 12.47 -0.11
C LEU A 248 13.06 13.29 -1.40
N TYR A 249 14.31 13.51 -1.77
CA TYR A 249 14.68 14.35 -2.91
C TYR A 249 14.10 13.88 -4.24
N LYS A 250 14.06 12.55 -4.47
CA LYS A 250 13.50 12.01 -5.71
C LYS A 250 11.99 12.18 -5.79
N LEU A 251 11.29 12.13 -4.64
CA LEU A 251 9.86 12.41 -4.59
C LEU A 251 9.58 13.88 -4.95
N GLU A 252 10.38 14.80 -4.42
CA GLU A 252 10.29 16.23 -4.74
C GLU A 252 10.54 16.48 -6.24
N GLU A 253 11.58 15.87 -6.81
CA GLU A 253 11.87 15.90 -8.24
C GLU A 253 10.66 15.39 -9.06
N PHE A 254 10.12 14.23 -8.70
CA PHE A 254 9.00 13.62 -9.43
C PHE A 254 7.72 14.44 -9.31
N ALA A 255 7.43 15.04 -8.16
CA ALA A 255 6.34 16.00 -8.02
C ALA A 255 6.59 17.23 -8.92
N GLY A 256 7.84 17.70 -9.01
CA GLY A 256 8.29 18.73 -9.94
C GLY A 256 8.09 18.40 -11.42
N LEU A 257 8.15 17.12 -11.80
CA LEU A 257 7.81 16.65 -13.15
C LEU A 257 6.30 16.49 -13.36
N LEU A 258 5.57 16.06 -12.32
CA LEU A 258 4.13 15.82 -12.37
C LEU A 258 3.37 17.12 -12.65
N ARG A 259 3.62 18.18 -11.88
CA ARG A 259 2.91 19.46 -11.98
C ARG A 259 2.89 20.05 -13.41
N PRO A 260 4.03 20.27 -14.10
CA PRO A 260 4.02 20.79 -15.47
C PRO A 260 3.41 19.79 -16.47
N ALA A 261 3.55 18.48 -16.26
CA ALA A 261 2.92 17.47 -17.12
C ALA A 261 1.38 17.55 -17.03
N ILE A 262 0.84 17.72 -15.82
CA ILE A 262 -0.60 17.92 -15.59
C ILE A 262 -1.09 19.23 -16.21
N ALA A 263 -0.34 20.33 -16.05
CA ALA A 263 -0.68 21.61 -16.66
C ALA A 263 -0.70 21.56 -18.20
N ALA A 264 0.14 20.70 -18.80
CA ALA A 264 0.22 20.54 -20.25
C ALA A 264 -0.83 19.58 -20.84
N ALA A 265 -1.44 18.72 -20.00
CA ALA A 265 -2.36 17.68 -20.42
C ALA A 265 -3.54 18.22 -21.23
N LYS A 266 -3.98 17.45 -22.23
CA LYS A 266 -5.07 17.81 -23.16
C LYS A 266 -6.39 17.11 -22.84
N SER A 267 -6.36 16.14 -21.94
CA SER A 267 -7.51 15.33 -21.59
C SER A 267 -7.50 14.91 -20.12
N LYS A 268 -8.66 14.52 -19.60
CA LYS A 268 -8.76 13.97 -18.24
C LYS A 268 -8.09 12.59 -18.14
N GLU A 269 -8.08 11.87 -19.26
CA GLU A 269 -7.44 10.56 -19.41
C GLU A 269 -5.93 10.66 -19.23
N GLU A 270 -5.29 11.67 -19.82
CA GLU A 270 -3.85 11.95 -19.62
C GLU A 270 -3.53 12.31 -18.16
N VAL A 271 -4.39 13.12 -17.53
CA VAL A 271 -4.27 13.45 -16.10
C VAL A 271 -4.39 12.19 -15.23
N GLN A 272 -5.36 11.33 -15.51
CA GLN A 272 -5.55 10.06 -14.82
C GLN A 272 -4.33 9.13 -14.99
N GLU A 273 -3.78 9.05 -16.20
CA GLU A 273 -2.57 8.27 -16.50
C GLU A 273 -1.39 8.73 -15.62
N LEU A 274 -1.11 10.05 -15.62
CA LEU A 274 -0.03 10.65 -14.83
C LEU A 274 -0.21 10.43 -13.33
N LEU A 275 -1.40 10.68 -12.79
CA LEU A 275 -1.67 10.52 -11.36
C LEU A 275 -1.58 9.05 -10.92
N ARG A 276 -2.06 8.11 -11.72
CA ARG A 276 -1.95 6.68 -11.40
C ARG A 276 -0.51 6.20 -11.43
N ALA A 277 0.27 6.65 -12.40
CA ALA A 277 1.71 6.35 -12.46
C ALA A 277 2.44 6.89 -11.24
N PHE A 278 2.17 8.14 -10.86
CA PHE A 278 2.76 8.76 -9.66
C PHE A 278 2.30 8.07 -8.36
N LEU A 279 1.01 7.74 -8.23
CA LEU A 279 0.48 6.98 -7.10
C LEU A 279 1.11 5.58 -7.00
N LYS A 280 1.39 4.92 -8.12
CA LYS A 280 2.07 3.61 -8.10
C LYS A 280 3.48 3.72 -7.53
N TYR A 281 4.24 4.74 -7.92
CA TYR A 281 5.53 5.08 -7.30
C TYR A 281 5.38 5.40 -5.81
N GLY A 282 4.49 6.33 -5.45
CA GLY A 282 4.24 6.72 -4.07
C GLY A 282 3.83 5.56 -3.16
N ASN A 283 2.98 4.65 -3.66
CA ASN A 283 2.57 3.45 -2.92
C ASN A 283 3.78 2.55 -2.58
N ARG A 284 4.76 2.42 -3.48
CA ARG A 284 6.00 1.69 -3.19
C ARG A 284 6.82 2.38 -2.11
N LEU A 285 6.97 3.71 -2.19
CA LEU A 285 7.64 4.48 -1.13
C LEU A 285 6.94 4.28 0.22
N CYS A 286 5.62 4.35 0.26
CA CYS A 286 4.85 4.09 1.49
C CYS A 286 5.15 2.69 2.03
N ALA A 287 5.22 1.66 1.18
CA ALA A 287 5.53 0.30 1.62
C ALA A 287 6.92 0.22 2.31
N TRP A 288 7.94 0.83 1.71
CA TRP A 288 9.29 0.86 2.28
C TRP A 288 9.41 1.69 3.55
N SER A 289 8.85 2.90 3.55
CA SER A 289 8.80 3.76 4.72
C SER A 289 8.15 3.03 5.89
N TYR A 290 7.01 2.39 5.61
CA TYR A 290 6.26 1.65 6.60
C TYR A 290 7.00 0.41 7.13
N GLN A 291 7.69 -0.34 6.27
CA GLN A 291 8.47 -1.51 6.67
C GLN A 291 9.56 -1.13 7.68
N TYR A 292 10.32 -0.09 7.38
CA TYR A 292 11.50 0.24 8.19
C TYR A 292 11.22 1.16 9.37
N PHE A 293 10.10 1.90 9.37
CA PHE A 293 9.75 2.77 10.49
C PHE A 293 9.86 2.05 11.84
N PRO A 294 10.41 2.67 12.91
CA PRO A 294 10.79 1.97 14.13
C PRO A 294 9.57 1.70 15.04
N TRP A 295 8.61 0.89 14.56
CA TRP A 295 7.39 0.54 15.28
C TRP A 295 7.65 -0.10 16.64
N TYR A 296 8.82 -0.72 16.84
CA TYR A 296 9.24 -1.26 18.14
C TYR A 296 9.18 -0.23 19.28
N LEU A 297 9.27 1.07 18.98
CA LEU A 297 9.07 2.12 19.99
C LEU A 297 7.72 2.01 20.70
N GLY A 298 6.70 1.44 20.04
CA GLY A 298 5.39 1.13 20.63
C GLY A 298 5.45 0.25 21.89
N MET A 299 6.56 -0.48 22.12
CA MET A 299 6.75 -1.28 23.35
C MET A 299 6.74 -0.43 24.63
N PHE A 300 7.03 0.88 24.51
CA PHE A 300 7.05 1.82 25.62
C PHE A 300 5.69 2.53 25.83
N TYR A 301 4.69 2.25 25.00
CA TYR A 301 3.39 2.95 24.99
C TYR A 301 2.22 1.98 25.18
N ASN A 302 2.18 1.29 26.32
CA ASN A 302 1.07 0.39 26.61
C ASN A 302 -0.25 1.15 26.79
N ARG A 303 -1.36 0.51 26.39
CA ARG A 303 -2.70 0.98 26.77
C ARG A 303 -2.95 0.67 28.24
N GLN A 304 -3.39 1.66 29.00
CA GLN A 304 -3.88 1.43 30.36
C GLN A 304 -5.18 0.61 30.38
N LEU A 305 -5.98 0.70 29.32
CA LEU A 305 -7.24 -0.03 29.15
C LEU A 305 -7.11 -1.05 28.01
N GLY A 306 -7.33 -2.33 28.30
CA GLY A 306 -7.27 -3.40 27.30
C GLY A 306 -5.89 -3.62 26.69
N GLY A 307 -4.82 -3.12 27.33
CA GLY A 307 -3.44 -3.35 26.92
C GLY A 307 -2.95 -4.77 27.21
N GLN A 308 -1.72 -5.03 26.81
CA GLN A 308 -1.04 -6.31 27.02
C GLN A 308 0.08 -6.13 28.03
N GLU A 309 0.41 -7.16 28.82
CA GLU A 309 1.54 -7.09 29.76
C GLU A 309 2.86 -6.76 29.05
N PHE A 310 3.04 -7.26 27.82
CA PHE A 310 4.20 -7.00 26.96
C PHE A 310 3.78 -6.31 25.66
N PRO A 311 3.71 -4.97 25.61
CA PRO A 311 3.23 -4.23 24.44
C PRO A 311 4.11 -4.49 23.23
N GLY A 312 3.47 -4.59 22.06
CA GLY A 312 4.17 -4.83 20.81
C GLY A 312 4.57 -6.29 20.56
N ARG A 313 4.40 -7.20 21.54
CA ARG A 313 4.47 -8.64 21.27
C ARG A 313 3.11 -9.12 20.77
N TRP A 314 3.15 -10.08 19.85
CA TRP A 314 1.92 -10.74 19.41
C TRP A 314 1.27 -11.52 20.57
N ASN A 315 -0.04 -11.31 20.79
CA ASN A 315 -0.84 -12.07 21.74
C ASN A 315 -2.22 -12.40 21.12
N PRO A 316 -2.50 -13.68 20.79
CA PRO A 316 -3.74 -14.07 20.12
C PRO A 316 -5.01 -13.88 20.97
N GLU A 317 -4.91 -13.74 22.30
CA GLU A 317 -6.06 -13.52 23.19
C GLU A 317 -6.42 -12.04 23.35
N LYS A 318 -5.53 -11.15 22.90
CA LYS A 318 -5.62 -9.70 23.11
C LYS A 318 -5.59 -8.91 21.80
N VAL A 319 -5.61 -9.60 20.66
CA VAL A 319 -5.73 -9.01 19.33
C VAL A 319 -7.01 -9.48 18.68
#